data_AF-A0A6J4HVG4-F1
#
_entry.id   AF-A0A6J4HVG4-F1
#
_cell.length_a   1.000
_cell.length_b   1.000
_cell.length_c   1.000
_cell.angle_alpha   90.00
_cell.angle_beta   90.00
_cell.angle_gamma   90.00
#
_symmetry.space_group_name_H-M   'P 1'
#
loop_
_entity.id
_entity.type
_entity.pdbx_description
1 polymer ?
#
loop_
_entity_poly.entity_id
_entity_poly.type
_entity_poly.pdbx_seq_one_letter_code
_entity_poly.pdbx_strand_id
1 'polypeptide(L)' 'MDVKGIAALVTGGGSGLGAATAEALAAAGARVLAMDLREDAAAEVAARIGGGSAAGDVADPEAVEAAL' A
#
# COMPACT_ATOMS: atom_id res chain seq x y z
N MET A 1 7.83 -13.80 8.41
CA MET A 1 8.47 -12.61 7.81
C MET A 1 8.97 -11.75 8.95
N ASP A 2 10.18 -11.21 8.88
CA ASP A 2 10.72 -10.27 9.88
C ASP A 2 10.60 -8.84 9.34
N VAL A 3 9.40 -8.27 9.48
CA VAL A 3 9.05 -6.95 8.89
C VAL A 3 8.39 -6.00 9.91
N LYS A 4 8.42 -6.38 11.19
CA LYS A 4 7.76 -5.61 12.24
C LYS A 4 8.37 -4.22 12.36
N GLY A 5 7.54 -3.18 12.27
CA GLY A 5 7.94 -1.77 12.31
C GLY A 5 8.53 -1.21 11.01
N ILE A 6 8.81 -2.05 10.03
CA ILE A 6 9.34 -1.64 8.72
C ILE A 6 8.23 -0.95 7.91
N ALA A 7 8.57 0.13 7.21
CA ALA A 7 7.66 0.77 6.27
C ALA A 7 7.63 -0.02 4.96
N ALA A 8 6.44 -0.30 4.42
CA ALA A 8 6.27 -1.03 3.18
C ALA A 8 5.28 -0.30 2.26
N LEU A 9 5.73 0.03 1.04
CA LEU A 9 4.90 0.53 -0.05
C LEU A 9 4.44 -0.66 -0.90
N VAL A 10 3.14 -0.78 -1.14
CA VAL A 10 2.56 -1.83 -1.99
C VAL A 10 1.85 -1.19 -3.19
N THR A 11 2.47 -1.26 -4.35
CA THR A 11 1.89 -0.82 -5.63
C THR A 11 0.82 -1.79 -6.13
N GLY A 12 -0.23 -1.30 -6.78
CA GLY A 12 -1.42 -2.10 -7.06
C GLY A 12 -2.12 -2.57 -5.78
N GLY A 13 -1.91 -1.85 -4.68
CA GLY A 13 -2.34 -2.25 -3.34
C GLY A 13 -3.85 -2.20 -3.14
N GLY A 14 -4.61 -1.63 -4.08
CA GLY A 14 -6.06 -1.47 -3.95
C GLY A 14 -6.87 -2.74 -4.27
N SER A 15 -6.27 -3.78 -4.86
CA SER A 15 -7.02 -5.00 -5.20
C SER A 15 -6.16 -6.26 -5.34
N GLY A 16 -6.82 -7.42 -5.46
CA GLY A 16 -6.19 -8.69 -5.81
C GLY A 16 -4.99 -9.07 -4.93
N LEU A 17 -3.88 -9.41 -5.59
CA LEU A 17 -2.64 -9.82 -4.93
C LEU A 17 -1.97 -8.67 -4.15
N GLY A 18 -2.08 -7.44 -4.64
CA GLY A 18 -1.51 -6.27 -3.96
C GLY A 18 -2.22 -6.03 -2.62
N ALA A 19 -3.55 -6.04 -2.63
CA ALA A 19 -4.34 -5.93 -1.39
C ALA A 19 -4.04 -7.06 -0.40
N ALA A 20 -4.00 -8.32 -0.86
CA ALA A 20 -3.65 -9.46 -0.01
C ALA A 20 -2.22 -9.36 0.56
N THR A 21 -1.29 -8.79 -0.21
CA THR A 21 0.09 -8.54 0.23
C THR A 21 0.14 -7.44 1.30
N ALA A 22 -0.58 -6.34 1.09
CA ALA A 22 -0.69 -5.24 2.04
C ALA A 22 -1.28 -5.73 3.38
N GLU A 23 -2.33 -6.54 3.33
CA GLU A 23 -2.93 -7.18 4.51
C GLU A 23 -1.96 -8.11 5.23
N ALA A 24 -1.24 -8.96 4.50
CA ALA A 24 -0.26 -9.88 5.09
C ALA A 24 0.91 -9.13 5.77
N LEU A 25 1.41 -8.06 5.14
CA LEU A 25 2.49 -7.23 5.69
C LEU A 25 2.04 -6.48 6.95
N ALA A 26 0.84 -5.90 6.94
CA ALA A 26 0.27 -5.21 8.09
C ALA A 26 0.03 -6.19 9.25
N ALA A 27 -0.52 -7.38 8.97
CA ALA A 27 -0.69 -8.44 9.97
C ALA A 27 0.66 -8.91 10.57
N ALA A 28 1.75 -8.86 9.80
CA ALA A 28 3.10 -9.13 10.28
C ALA A 28 3.74 -7.95 11.05
N GLY A 29 3.02 -6.82 11.20
CA GLY A 29 3.43 -5.65 11.98
C GLY A 29 4.19 -4.58 11.19
N ALA A 30 4.18 -4.63 9.86
CA ALA A 30 4.72 -3.56 9.03
C ALA A 30 3.81 -2.32 9.04
N ARG A 31 4.38 -1.14 8.76
CA ARG A 31 3.63 0.09 8.49
C ARG A 31 3.40 0.17 6.99
N VAL A 32 2.18 -0.10 6.54
CA VAL A 32 1.90 -0.30 5.12
C VAL A 32 1.24 0.93 4.51
N LEU A 33 1.70 1.32 3.33
CA LEU A 33 1.02 2.26 2.43
C LEU A 33 0.59 1.53 1.16
N ALA A 34 -0.72 1.53 0.87
CA ALA A 34 -1.26 0.96 -0.36
C ALA A 34 -1.29 2.04 -1.45
N MET A 35 -0.59 1.82 -2.56
CA MET A 35 -0.60 2.71 -3.73
C MET A 35 -1.31 2.02 -4.88
N ASP A 36 -2.26 2.70 -5.51
CA ASP A 36 -3.00 2.20 -6.67
C ASP A 36 -3.37 3.35 -7.60
N LEU A 37 -3.67 3.05 -8.87
CA LEU A 37 -4.24 4.03 -9.80
C LEU A 37 -5.62 4.50 -9.34
N ARG A 38 -6.35 3.63 -8.64
CA ARG A 38 -7.69 3.89 -8.11
C ARG A 38 -7.61 4.30 -6.65
N GLU A 39 -7.83 5.59 -6.40
CA GLU A 39 -7.77 6.20 -5.05
C GLU A 39 -8.71 5.53 -4.06
N ASP A 40 -9.95 5.28 -4.46
CA ASP A 40 -10.98 4.62 -3.66
C ASP A 40 -10.55 3.21 -3.23
N ALA A 41 -10.03 2.42 -4.17
CA ALA A 41 -9.54 1.07 -3.90
C ALA A 41 -8.35 1.08 -2.92
N ALA A 42 -7.39 1.99 -3.09
CA ALA A 42 -6.27 2.14 -2.18
C ALA A 42 -6.72 2.57 -0.77
N ALA A 43 -7.66 3.51 -0.67
CA ALA A 43 -8.21 4.01 0.59
C ALA A 43 -8.98 2.91 1.35
N GLU A 44 -9.78 2.10 0.65
CA GLU A 44 -10.48 0.97 1.24
C GLU A 44 -9.51 -0.04 1.88
N VAL A 45 -8.44 -0.41 1.17
CA VAL A 45 -7.43 -1.34 1.69
C VAL A 45 -6.68 -0.71 2.87
N ALA A 46 -6.28 0.55 2.78
CA ALA A 46 -5.63 1.27 3.86
C ALA A 46 -6.49 1.28 5.13
N ALA A 47 -7.80 1.49 5.00
CA ALA A 47 -8.73 1.43 6.12
C ALA A 47 -8.82 0.02 6.73
N ARG A 48 -8.83 -1.05 5.91
CA ARG A 48 -8.85 -2.43 6.40
C ARG A 48 -7.60 -2.79 7.21
N ILE A 49 -6.43 -2.29 6.81
CA ILE A 49 -5.14 -2.64 7.42
C ILE A 49 -4.67 -1.64 8.48
N GLY A 50 -5.37 -0.52 8.67
CA GLY A 50 -4.94 0.58 9.54
C GLY A 50 -3.68 1.29 9.05
N GLY A 51 -3.49 1.37 7.73
CA GLY A 51 -2.31 1.91 7.05
C GLY A 51 -2.58 3.23 6.31
N GLY A 52 -1.64 3.62 5.45
CA GLY A 52 -1.77 4.76 4.54
C GLY A 52 -2.26 4.37 3.15
N SER A 53 -2.73 5.35 2.38
CA SER A 53 -3.04 5.17 0.95
C SER A 53 -2.44 6.31 0.12
N ALA A 54 -2.13 6.02 -1.14
CA ALA A 54 -1.81 7.02 -2.16
C ALA A 54 -2.42 6.62 -3.51
N ALA A 55 -2.92 7.59 -4.25
CA ALA A 55 -3.25 7.41 -5.65
C ALA A 55 -2.02 7.71 -6.51
N GLY A 56 -1.70 6.87 -7.48
CA GLY A 56 -0.61 7.16 -8.41
C GLY A 56 -0.34 6.07 -9.44
N ASP A 57 0.22 6.49 -10.57
CA ASP A 57 0.72 5.60 -11.61
C ASP A 57 2.20 5.30 -11.37
N VAL A 58 2.56 4.02 -11.35
CA VAL A 58 3.96 3.59 -11.22
C VAL A 58 4.82 3.97 -12.44
N ALA A 59 4.19 4.32 -13.57
CA ALA A 59 4.85 4.86 -14.74
C ALA A 59 5.19 6.36 -14.61
N ASP A 60 4.67 7.05 -13.59
CA ASP A 60 4.97 8.46 -13.28
C ASP A 60 5.99 8.55 -12.13
N PRO A 61 7.24 8.94 -12.40
CA PRO A 61 8.27 9.05 -11.36
C PRO A 61 7.92 10.03 -10.24
N GLU A 62 7.20 11.11 -10.53
CA GLU A 62 6.82 12.10 -9.51
C GLU A 62 5.77 11.53 -8.57
N ALA A 63 4.82 10.76 -9.11
CA ALA A 63 3.82 10.06 -8.31
C ALA A 63 4.44 8.98 -7.41
N VAL A 64 5.46 8.27 -7.89
CA VAL A 64 6.20 7.29 -7.08
C VAL A 64 7.00 7.97 -5.98
N GLU A 65 7.71 9.05 -6.29
CA GLU A 65 8.49 9.81 -5.30
C GLU A 65 7.60 10.37 -4.18
N ALA A 66 6.40 10.85 -4.51
CA ALA A 66 5.44 11.35 -3.51
C ALA A 66 4.91 10.28 -2.56
N ALA A 67 5.03 8.99 -2.91
CA ALA A 67 4.53 7.86 -2.13
C ALA A 67 5.61 7.18 -1.25
N LEU A 68 6.88 7.59 -1.36
CA LEU A 68 8.02 7.08 -0.58
C LEU A 68 8.23 7.84 0.73
#